data_AF-A0A397U6Q8-F1
#
_entry.id   AF-A0A397U6Q8-F1
#
_cell.length_a   1.000
_cell.length_b   1.000
_cell.length_c   1.000
_cell.angle_alpha   90.00
_cell.angle_beta   90.00
_cell.angle_gamma   90.00
#
_symmetry.space_group_name_H-M   'P 1'
#
loop_
_entity.id
_entity.type
_entity.pdbx_description
1 polymer ?
#
loop_
_entity_poly.entity_id
_entity_poly.type
_entity_poly.pdbx_seq_one_letter_code
_entity_poly.pdbx_strand_id
1 'polypeptide(L)'
;MRYADEFVPERWFDLNPKIRNDAYYPFGSGSRLCIGNNFALMEIRIIISALIGNFDFVPKEGADLQIVQFITPSLRSKKFEVEVTRLRESKNYDINNE
;
A
#
# COMPACT_ATOMS: atom_id res chain seq x y z
N MET A 1 16.93 4.14 -12.04
CA MET A 1 15.88 4.28 -11.00
C MET A 1 16.58 4.11 -9.66
N ARG A 2 16.80 5.21 -8.90
CA ARG A 2 17.43 5.10 -7.56
C ARG A 2 16.38 4.52 -6.60
N TYR A 3 16.75 3.56 -5.76
CA TYR A 3 15.87 2.91 -4.76
C TYR A 3 14.67 2.18 -5.39
N ALA A 4 14.95 1.31 -6.39
CA ALA A 4 13.91 0.52 -7.07
C ALA A 4 13.27 -0.53 -6.15
N ASP A 5 14.04 -1.05 -5.19
CA ASP A 5 13.61 -2.09 -4.25
C ASP A 5 13.06 -1.50 -2.93
N GLU A 6 12.95 -0.18 -2.83
CA GLU A 6 12.45 0.51 -1.64
C GLU A 6 11.07 1.13 -1.87
N PHE A 7 10.22 1.03 -0.85
CA PHE A 7 8.91 1.66 -0.85
C PHE A 7 9.04 3.15 -0.49
N VAL A 8 9.03 4.01 -1.51
CA VAL A 8 9.13 5.47 -1.37
C VAL A 8 7.93 6.15 -2.05
N PRO A 9 6.80 6.34 -1.34
CA PRO A 9 5.58 6.95 -1.88
C PRO A 9 5.81 8.37 -2.43
N GLU A 10 6.65 9.15 -1.75
CA GLU A 10 6.95 10.56 -2.06
C GLU A 10 7.57 10.72 -3.44
N ARG A 11 8.12 9.64 -4.00
CA ARG A 11 8.61 9.59 -5.38
C ARG A 11 7.55 10.06 -6.38
N TRP A 12 6.26 9.90 -6.08
CA TRP A 12 5.17 10.27 -6.98
C TRP A 12 4.55 11.66 -6.69
N PHE A 13 5.04 12.38 -5.67
CA PHE A 13 4.46 13.68 -5.28
C PHE A 13 4.92 14.80 -6.21
N ASP A 14 6.20 14.80 -6.56
CA ASP A 14 6.73 15.72 -7.57
C ASP A 14 6.48 15.14 -8.96
N LEU A 15 5.79 15.90 -9.83
CA LEU A 15 5.81 15.70 -11.28
C LEU A 15 7.20 16.03 -11.85
N ASN A 16 8.27 15.58 -11.19
CA ASN A 16 9.62 15.78 -11.66
C ASN A 16 9.70 15.13 -13.04
N PRO A 17 10.02 15.87 -14.11
CA PRO A 17 10.05 15.34 -15.47
C PRO A 17 11.03 14.17 -15.65
N LYS A 18 11.89 13.91 -14.66
CA LYS A 18 12.78 12.73 -14.60
C LYS A 18 12.05 11.43 -14.23
N ILE A 19 10.90 11.51 -13.56
CA ILE A 19 10.00 10.38 -13.33
C ILE A 19 9.07 10.37 -14.51
N ARG A 20 9.55 9.75 -15.58
CA ARG A 20 8.80 9.63 -16.82
C ARG A 20 7.44 9.01 -16.50
N ASN A 21 6.38 9.54 -17.09
CA ASN A 21 5.01 9.00 -17.01
C ASN A 21 4.89 7.55 -17.53
N ASP A 22 5.98 6.96 -18.02
CA ASP A 22 6.10 5.57 -18.44
C ASP A 22 6.76 4.65 -17.41
N ALA A 23 7.01 5.13 -16.19
CA ALA A 23 7.55 4.31 -15.11
C ALA A 23 6.46 3.57 -14.29
N TYR A 24 5.18 3.79 -14.59
CA TYR A 24 4.04 3.26 -13.81
C TYR A 24 2.96 2.65 -14.70
N TYR A 25 2.93 1.30 -14.77
CA TYR A 25 1.96 0.55 -15.57
C TYR A 25 1.32 -0.63 -14.81
N PRO A 26 0.73 -0.44 -13.62
CA PRO A 26 0.16 -1.53 -12.81
C PRO A 26 -1.05 -2.22 -13.47
N PHE A 27 -1.70 -1.54 -14.43
CA PHE A 27 -2.89 -2.02 -15.14
C PHE A 27 -2.62 -2.26 -16.64
N GLY A 28 -1.35 -2.26 -17.04
CA GLY A 28 -0.93 -2.30 -18.44
C GLY A 28 -0.98 -0.94 -19.13
N SER A 29 -0.92 -0.96 -20.47
CA SER A 29 -0.96 0.22 -21.34
C SER A 29 -1.51 -0.16 -22.73
N GLY A 30 -1.92 0.84 -23.51
CA GLY A 30 -2.39 0.65 -24.89
C GLY A 30 -3.77 0.00 -25.02
N SER A 31 -4.01 -0.70 -26.14
CA SER A 31 -5.32 -1.26 -26.50
C SER A 31 -5.80 -2.41 -25.61
N ARG A 32 -4.90 -2.95 -24.77
CA ARG A 32 -5.18 -4.03 -23.80
C ARG A 32 -5.08 -3.54 -22.35
N LEU A 33 -5.15 -2.22 -22.12
CA LEU A 33 -5.25 -1.65 -20.77
C LEU A 33 -6.42 -2.30 -20.02
N CYS A 34 -6.22 -2.61 -18.74
CA CYS A 34 -7.29 -3.15 -17.90
C CYS A 34 -8.53 -2.24 -17.94
N ILE A 35 -9.67 -2.80 -18.37
CA ILE A 35 -10.94 -2.09 -18.42
C ILE A 35 -11.41 -1.63 -17.02
N GLY A 36 -10.97 -2.33 -15.98
CA GLY A 36 -11.26 -2.02 -14.58
C GLY A 36 -10.32 -1.00 -13.93
N ASN A 37 -9.36 -0.41 -14.65
CA ASN A 37 -8.35 0.50 -14.07
C ASN A 37 -8.97 1.62 -13.21
N ASN A 38 -9.91 2.37 -13.78
CA ASN A 38 -10.53 3.50 -13.07
C ASN A 38 -11.35 3.04 -11.86
N PHE A 39 -12.03 1.89 -12.00
CA PHE A 39 -12.82 1.31 -10.92
C PHE A 39 -11.93 0.85 -9.76
N ALA A 40 -10.88 0.09 -10.06
CA ALA A 40 -9.91 -0.38 -9.07
C ALA A 40 -9.24 0.79 -8.33
N LEU A 41 -8.82 1.84 -9.05
CA LEU A 41 -8.22 3.03 -8.42
C LEU A 41 -9.19 3.76 -7.47
N MET A 42 -10.48 3.81 -7.81
CA MET A 42 -11.50 4.37 -6.93
C MET A 42 -11.67 3.53 -5.67
N GLU A 43 -11.85 2.21 -5.83
CA GLU A 43 -12.01 1.29 -4.70
C GLU A 43 -10.81 1.30 -3.77
N ILE A 44 -9.58 1.23 -4.31
CA ILE A 44 -8.34 1.28 -3.54
C ILE A 44 -8.29 2.54 -2.67
N ARG A 45 -8.64 3.71 -3.22
CA ARG A 45 -8.64 4.97 -2.46
C ARG A 45 -9.68 4.95 -1.33
N ILE A 46 -10.88 4.47 -1.60
CA ILE A 46 -11.96 4.40 -0.61
C ILE A 46 -11.57 3.43 0.51
N ILE A 47 -11.13 2.23 0.16
CA ILE A 47 -10.77 1.19 1.13
C ILE A 47 -9.57 1.64 1.97
N ILE A 48 -8.49 2.12 1.35
CA ILE A 48 -7.30 2.58 2.09
C ILE A 48 -7.67 3.73 3.04
N SER A 49 -8.40 4.75 2.57
CA SER A 49 -8.79 5.87 3.43
C SER A 49 -9.68 5.44 4.61
N ALA A 50 -10.59 4.50 4.39
CA ALA A 50 -11.41 3.94 5.46
C ALA A 50 -10.58 3.13 6.48
N LEU A 51 -9.61 2.33 6.01
CA LEU A 51 -8.76 1.52 6.88
C LEU A 51 -7.82 2.40 7.72
N ILE A 52 -6.98 3.22 7.08
CA ILE A 52 -5.98 4.04 7.78
C ILE A 52 -6.60 5.14 8.64
N GLY A 53 -7.81 5.59 8.31
CA GLY A 53 -8.52 6.60 9.10
C GLY A 53 -9.18 6.06 10.37
N ASN A 54 -9.34 4.73 10.49
CA ASN A 54 -10.08 4.11 11.60
C ASN A 54 -9.27 3.09 12.40
N PHE A 55 -8.18 2.56 11.85
CA PHE A 55 -7.41 1.47 12.45
C PHE A 55 -5.92 1.75 12.39
N ASP A 56 -5.21 1.24 13.39
CA ASP A 56 -3.77 1.08 13.40
C ASP A 56 -3.40 -0.38 13.08
N PHE A 57 -2.32 -0.57 12.34
CA PHE A 57 -1.90 -1.87 11.82
C PHE A 57 -0.44 -2.12 12.21
N VAL A 58 -0.21 -3.13 13.05
CA VAL A 58 1.13 -3.53 13.48
C VAL A 58 1.42 -4.93 12.95
N PRO A 59 2.49 -5.15 12.18
CA PRO A 59 2.87 -6.49 11.76
C PRO A 59 3.26 -7.31 13.00
N LYS A 60 2.78 -8.55 13.07
CA LYS A 60 3.15 -9.43 14.18
C LYS A 60 4.66 -9.69 14.18
N GLU A 61 5.22 -9.86 15.38
CA GLU A 61 6.65 -10.14 15.54
C GLU A 61 7.07 -11.36 14.70
N GLY A 62 8.17 -11.22 13.96
CA GLY A 62 8.69 -12.25 13.07
C GLY A 62 7.98 -12.39 11.73
N ALA A 63 7.09 -11.46 11.35
CA ALA A 63 6.48 -11.47 10.03
C ALA A 63 7.52 -11.30 8.89
N ASP A 64 7.56 -12.24 7.96
CA ASP A 64 8.36 -12.14 6.74
C ASP A 64 7.61 -11.30 5.69
N LEU A 65 8.11 -10.09 5.44
CA LEU A 65 7.54 -9.11 4.51
C LEU A 65 8.16 -9.17 3.12
N GLN A 66 8.97 -10.18 2.82
CA GLN A 66 9.58 -10.30 1.50
C GLN A 66 8.54 -10.67 0.44
N ILE A 67 8.42 -9.81 -0.58
CA ILE A 67 7.55 -10.03 -1.73
C ILE A 67 8.31 -10.83 -2.79
N VAL A 68 7.65 -11.86 -3.34
CA VAL A 68 8.12 -12.61 -4.50
C VAL A 68 7.25 -12.25 -5.69
N GLN A 69 7.88 -11.79 -6.77
CA GLN A 69 7.22 -11.47 -8.02
C GLN A 69 7.03 -12.74 -8.86
N PHE A 70 5.79 -13.22 -8.93
CA PHE A 70 5.30 -14.11 -9.97
C PHE A 70 4.37 -13.31 -10.91
N ILE A 71 3.57 -13.99 -11.74
CA ILE A 71 2.49 -13.34 -12.52
C ILE A 71 1.57 -12.53 -11.57
N THR A 72 1.31 -13.06 -10.38
CA THR A 72 0.67 -12.35 -9.27
C THR A 72 1.68 -12.21 -8.13
N PRO A 73 1.98 -10.99 -7.65
CA PRO A 73 2.85 -10.81 -6.48
C PRO A 73 2.28 -11.54 -5.27
N SER A 74 3.16 -12.18 -4.49
CA SER A 74 2.78 -12.86 -3.25
C SER A 74 3.89 -12.71 -2.22
N LEU A 75 3.56 -12.86 -0.93
CA LEU A 75 4.58 -12.94 0.11
C LEU A 75 5.32 -14.28 0.02
N ARG A 76 6.64 -14.24 0.27
CA ARG A 76 7.48 -15.43 0.33
C ARG A 76 6.93 -16.45 1.34
N SER A 77 6.51 -15.96 2.50
CA SER A 77 5.90 -16.74 3.58
C SER A 77 4.46 -17.21 3.27
N LYS A 78 3.82 -16.65 2.24
CA LYS A 78 2.39 -16.81 1.92
C LYS A 78 1.43 -16.47 3.07
N LYS A 79 1.95 -15.86 4.15
CA LYS A 79 1.21 -15.58 5.38
C LYS A 79 1.54 -14.16 5.84
N PHE A 80 0.51 -13.40 6.13
CA PHE A 80 0.63 -12.06 6.70
C PHE A 80 -0.29 -11.97 7.90
N GLU A 81 0.30 -11.91 9.09
CA GLU A 81 -0.44 -11.68 10.33
C GLU A 81 -0.23 -10.24 10.78
N VAL A 82 -1.33 -9.57 11.09
CA VAL A 82 -1.35 -8.16 11.48
C VAL A 82 -2.23 -8.02 12.71
N GLU A 83 -1.74 -7.31 13.71
CA GLU A 83 -2.51 -6.87 14.85
C GLU A 83 -3.20 -5.55 14.47
N VAL A 84 -4.51 -5.50 14.68
CA VAL A 84 -5.35 -4.37 14.26
C VAL A 84 -6.01 -3.77 15.49
N THR A 85 -5.79 -2.48 15.71
CA THR A 85 -6.40 -1.74 16.83
C THR A 85 -7.22 -0.59 16.29
N ARG A 86 -8.40 -0.33 16.88
CA ARG A 86 -9.24 0.79 16.44
C ARG A 86 -8.66 2.11 16.96
N LEU A 87 -8.46 3.09 16.08
CA LEU A 87 -7.86 4.38 16.45
C LEU A 87 -8.67 5.16 17.49
N ARG A 88 -10.00 5.06 17.45
CA ARG A 88 -10.90 5.65 18.47
C ARG A 88 -10.68 5.08 19.88
N GLU A 89 -10.22 3.84 19.99
CA GLU A 89 -9.90 3.21 21.27
C GLU A 89 -8.47 3.54 21.71
N SER A 90 -7.50 3.60 20.79
CA SER A 90 -6.11 4.00 21.09
C SER A 90 -5.99 5.40 21.70
N LYS A 91 -6.68 6.41 21.13
CA LYS A 91 -6.66 7.78 21.69
C LYS A 91 -7.23 7.85 23.10
N ASN A 92 -8.24 7.04 23.43
CA ASN A 92 -8.80 7.01 24.78
C ASN A 92 -7.84 6.32 25.78
N TYR A 93 -6.97 5.41 25.33
CA TYR A 93 -5.95 4.82 26.19
C TYR A 93 -4.84 5.83 26.52
N ASP A 94 -4.36 6.58 25.53
CA ASP A 94 -3.30 7.58 25.74
C ASP A 94 -3.76 8.77 26.60
N ILE A 95 -5.04 9.16 26.53
CA ILE A 95 -5.59 10.28 27.32
C ILE A 95 -5.83 9.90 28.79
N ASN A 96 -6.07 8.61 29.10
CA ASN A 96 -6.37 8.15 30.47
C ASN A 96 -5.13 7.66 31.24
N ASN A 97 -3.94 7.78 30.65
CA ASN A 97 -2.68 7.29 31.23
C ASN A 97 -1.64 8.41 31.44
N GLU A 98 -2.09 9.67 31.43
CA GLU A 98 -1.42 10.85 32.01
C GLU A 98 -2.16 11.29 33.29
#